data_AF-A0A4D7QN75-F1
#
_entry.id   AF-A0A4D7QN75-F1
#
_cell.length_a   1.000
_cell.length_b   1.000
_cell.length_c   1.000
_cell.angle_alpha   90.00
_cell.angle_beta   90.00
_cell.angle_gamma   90.00
#
_symmetry.space_group_name_H-M   'P 1'
#
loop_
_entity.id
_entity.type
_entity.pdbx_description
1 polymer ?
#
loop_
_entity_poly.entity_id
_entity_poly.type
_entity_poly.pdbx_seq_one_letter_code
_entity_poly.pdbx_strand_id
1 'polypeptide(L)'
;MSQDFSADQKRYLEGFVAGAAASRAVGGLGTGAAQTLAGPAGPDAEHIRAQDAQVAAGKKLVDQEKWKREQHPFEAYPRLVREAATGKLPGPADNFRWRYFGLFNVAPAQDSFMLRMRIPNGILKAHQFEGAAELARRYGGDYLHVTTRANLQMREIRPENAQPLLEEMMDLGLVARGSGADNIRNVTGSPLAGIDGQELLDTRPLCRQWHFHILADRTLYGLPRKFNVSFDGAGVSPALEETNDIGFQAVRVLDGSEVDPGIWMRVVLGGISGHHDLARPTGTFCRPEEATEVADAIIRVFIDHGDRTNRNKSRLKYVLDAWGFEKFLEAVEEKLGRALQRIAEADIAPRPPTDRYAHVGVHPQKQAGLNWVGVGVPVGKLTCDQATGLADLARTSGDGDVRLTVWQNLILSGVPDAAVVAVQARIEALGLSTAVTPIRAGLVACTGNAGCKFAASNTKQHALDIADHVEARVPIDVPVNIHLTGCHHSCAQHYIGDIGLIGARVPINEDGDTVEGYDIVVGGGFAENARIGRSLWTAVKATDAPRHVEALLKAYLAHRTGADESFQAFTVRHEIEALDALVQPSIAVMREAAE
;
A
#
# COMPACT_ATOMS: atom_id res chain seq x y z
N MET A 1 -58.18 -25.16 39.75
CA MET A 1 -57.70 -26.51 39.42
C MET A 1 -56.25 -26.37 38.95
N SER A 2 -55.30 -26.86 39.75
CA SER A 2 -53.89 -26.92 39.35
C SER A 2 -53.78 -27.93 38.21
N GLN A 3 -53.37 -27.50 37.02
CA GLN A 3 -53.06 -28.44 35.95
C GLN A 3 -51.79 -29.19 36.33
N ASP A 4 -51.93 -30.49 36.51
CA ASP A 4 -50.85 -31.40 36.80
C ASP A 4 -49.93 -31.49 35.57
N PHE A 5 -48.61 -31.53 35.77
CA PHE A 5 -47.67 -31.57 34.67
C PHE A 5 -47.90 -32.81 33.79
N SER A 6 -47.83 -32.62 32.47
CA SER A 6 -47.87 -33.72 31.50
C SER A 6 -46.68 -34.68 31.72
N ALA A 7 -46.81 -35.91 31.22
CA ALA A 7 -45.75 -36.92 31.35
C ALA A 7 -44.41 -36.45 30.77
N ASP A 8 -44.42 -35.68 29.68
CA ASP A 8 -43.21 -35.15 29.06
C ASP A 8 -42.59 -34.00 29.87
N GLN A 9 -43.41 -33.16 30.49
CA GLN A 9 -42.92 -32.13 31.43
C GLN A 9 -42.31 -32.76 32.68
N LYS A 10 -42.90 -33.85 33.20
CA LYS A 10 -42.35 -34.60 34.33
C LYS A 10 -40.99 -35.24 33.96
N ARG A 11 -40.89 -35.88 32.80
CA ARG A 11 -39.60 -36.43 32.30
C ARG A 11 -38.54 -35.36 32.06
N TYR A 12 -38.93 -34.20 31.53
CA TYR A 12 -38.01 -33.07 31.35
C TYR A 12 -37.48 -32.56 32.69
N LEU A 13 -38.35 -32.39 33.68
CA LEU A 13 -37.97 -31.96 35.02
C LEU A 13 -37.10 -33.00 35.74
N GLU A 14 -37.41 -34.30 35.58
CA GLU A 14 -36.58 -35.39 36.08
C GLU A 14 -35.19 -35.39 35.44
N GLY A 15 -35.09 -35.20 34.12
CA GLY A 15 -33.82 -35.06 33.40
C GLY A 15 -33.03 -33.83 33.83
N PHE A 16 -33.70 -32.69 34.04
CA PHE A 16 -33.09 -31.45 34.53
C PHE A 16 -32.55 -31.62 35.96
N VAL A 17 -33.33 -32.24 36.86
CA VAL A 17 -32.93 -32.48 38.25
C VAL A 17 -31.81 -33.52 38.30
N ALA A 18 -31.85 -34.57 37.48
CA ALA A 18 -30.78 -35.55 37.37
C ALA A 18 -29.49 -34.93 36.83
N GLY A 19 -29.57 -34.04 35.83
CA GLY A 19 -28.43 -33.27 35.33
C GLY A 19 -27.83 -32.32 36.37
N ALA A 20 -28.67 -31.63 37.14
CA ALA A 20 -28.24 -30.76 38.24
C ALA A 20 -27.68 -31.55 39.44
N ALA A 21 -28.15 -32.77 39.68
CA ALA A 21 -27.60 -33.68 40.69
C ALA A 21 -26.27 -34.30 40.23
N ALA A 22 -26.15 -34.68 38.96
CA ALA A 22 -24.89 -35.13 38.37
C ALA A 22 -23.81 -34.04 38.41
N SER A 23 -24.17 -32.79 38.12
CA SER A 23 -23.28 -31.63 38.27
C SER A 23 -22.80 -31.40 39.72
N ARG A 24 -23.55 -31.89 40.72
CA ARG A 24 -23.18 -31.82 42.14
C ARG A 24 -22.41 -33.05 42.61
N ALA A 25 -22.65 -34.21 42.02
CA ALA A 25 -22.01 -35.49 42.36
C ALA A 25 -20.63 -35.69 41.70
N VAL A 26 -20.35 -35.03 40.57
CA VAL A 26 -19.03 -35.05 39.89
C VAL A 26 -17.98 -34.19 40.63
N GLY A 27 -18.29 -33.72 41.84
CA GLY A 27 -17.38 -32.93 42.65
C GLY A 27 -17.38 -31.49 42.18
N GLY A 28 -17.73 -30.62 43.12
CA GLY A 28 -17.59 -29.18 42.93
C GLY A 28 -16.20 -28.85 42.40
N LEU A 29 -16.15 -27.91 41.46
CA LEU A 29 -14.99 -27.04 41.33
C LEU A 29 -14.78 -26.43 42.71
N GLY A 30 -13.80 -26.96 43.42
CA GLY A 30 -13.53 -26.59 44.80
C GLY A 30 -13.32 -25.09 44.90
N THR A 31 -13.57 -24.58 46.10
CA THR A 31 -13.01 -23.32 46.60
C THR A 31 -11.48 -23.36 46.75
N GLY A 32 -10.79 -24.25 46.01
CA GLY A 32 -9.40 -23.99 45.67
C GLY A 32 -9.43 -22.73 44.86
N ALA A 33 -8.72 -21.70 45.33
CA ALA A 33 -8.61 -20.40 44.69
C ALA A 33 -8.76 -20.56 43.18
N ALA A 34 -9.95 -20.29 42.67
CA ALA A 34 -10.08 -19.90 41.30
C ALA A 34 -9.28 -18.61 41.28
N GLN A 35 -7.99 -18.71 40.98
CA GLN A 35 -7.36 -17.73 40.13
C GLN A 35 -8.32 -17.65 38.95
N THR A 36 -9.32 -16.76 39.05
CA THR A 36 -9.74 -16.00 37.90
C THR A 36 -8.44 -15.69 37.20
N LEU A 37 -8.20 -16.31 36.05
CA LEU A 37 -7.14 -15.88 35.15
C LEU A 37 -7.46 -14.40 34.93
N ALA A 38 -6.84 -13.52 35.72
CA ALA A 38 -7.25 -12.14 35.92
C ALA A 38 -6.73 -11.30 34.75
N GLY A 39 -7.04 -11.76 33.55
CA GLY A 39 -6.56 -11.22 32.29
C GLY A 39 -7.71 -11.05 31.31
N PRO A 40 -7.51 -10.19 30.30
CA PRO A 40 -8.47 -10.02 29.21
C PRO A 40 -8.82 -11.37 28.56
N ALA A 41 -10.10 -11.58 28.29
CA ALA A 41 -10.65 -12.77 27.62
C ALA A 41 -11.41 -12.37 26.34
N GLY A 42 -11.66 -13.34 25.47
CA GLY A 42 -12.34 -13.13 24.18
C GLY A 42 -11.38 -12.79 23.03
N PRO A 43 -11.92 -12.50 21.83
CA PRO A 43 -11.13 -12.33 20.62
C PRO A 43 -10.19 -11.12 20.66
N ASP A 44 -10.58 -10.05 21.36
CA ASP A 44 -9.78 -8.81 21.41
C ASP A 44 -8.73 -8.83 22.54
N ALA A 45 -8.57 -9.95 23.24
CA ALA A 45 -7.77 -10.07 24.46
C ALA A 45 -6.28 -9.74 24.27
N GLU A 46 -5.68 -10.13 23.14
CA GLU A 46 -4.27 -9.81 22.84
C GLU A 46 -4.01 -8.30 22.75
N HIS A 47 -4.91 -7.57 22.10
CA HIS A 47 -4.82 -6.12 22.00
C HIS A 47 -5.00 -5.44 23.36
N ILE A 48 -5.95 -5.92 24.16
CA ILE A 48 -6.21 -5.39 25.49
C ILE A 48 -4.98 -5.65 26.40
N ARG A 49 -4.39 -6.84 26.35
CA ARG A 49 -3.14 -7.14 27.08
C ARG A 49 -2.00 -6.21 26.67
N ALA A 50 -1.80 -6.00 25.38
CA ALA A 50 -0.76 -5.10 24.87
C ALA A 50 -1.00 -3.63 25.33
N GLN A 51 -2.25 -3.18 25.36
CA GLN A 51 -2.63 -1.87 25.89
C GLN A 51 -2.38 -1.76 27.40
N ASP A 52 -2.82 -2.77 28.16
CA ASP A 52 -2.66 -2.83 29.62
C ASP A 52 -1.20 -2.85 30.03
N ALA A 53 -0.33 -3.55 29.28
CA ALA A 53 1.11 -3.55 29.51
C ALA A 53 1.72 -2.14 29.42
N GLN A 54 1.29 -1.29 28.46
CA GLN A 54 1.77 0.08 28.36
C GLN A 54 1.26 0.96 29.51
N VAL A 55 0.01 0.75 29.93
CA VAL A 55 -0.58 1.48 31.08
C VAL A 55 0.10 1.06 32.39
N ALA A 56 0.34 -0.23 32.59
CA ALA A 56 1.06 -0.76 33.74
C ALA A 56 2.51 -0.23 33.81
N ALA A 57 3.13 0.03 32.66
CA ALA A 57 4.42 0.71 32.55
C ALA A 57 4.34 2.25 32.76
N GLY A 58 3.20 2.78 33.23
CA GLY A 58 3.00 4.20 33.55
C GLY A 58 2.77 5.10 32.33
N LYS A 59 2.54 4.53 31.14
CA LYS A 59 2.36 5.32 29.90
C LYS A 59 0.90 5.59 29.60
N LYS A 60 0.64 6.64 28.82
CA LYS A 60 -0.70 7.05 28.38
C LYS A 60 -0.98 6.60 26.95
N LEU A 61 -2.06 5.86 26.77
CA LEU A 61 -2.53 5.44 25.45
C LEU A 61 -3.05 6.64 24.63
N VAL A 62 -2.82 6.60 23.32
CA VAL A 62 -3.45 7.54 22.38
C VAL A 62 -4.95 7.29 22.27
N ASP A 63 -5.72 8.30 21.86
CA ASP A 63 -7.18 8.19 21.83
C ASP A 63 -7.68 7.08 20.91
N GLN A 64 -6.97 6.78 19.82
CA GLN A 64 -7.31 5.69 18.90
C GLN A 64 -7.28 4.32 19.58
N GLU A 65 -6.36 4.11 20.53
CA GLU A 65 -6.32 2.87 21.31
C GLU A 65 -7.50 2.78 22.27
N LYS A 66 -7.91 3.90 22.87
CA LYS A 66 -9.12 3.98 23.70
C LYS A 66 -10.36 3.67 22.87
N TRP A 67 -10.48 4.23 21.67
CA TRP A 67 -11.61 3.97 20.76
C TRP A 67 -11.67 2.50 20.31
N LYS A 68 -10.51 1.87 20.05
CA LYS A 68 -10.43 0.43 19.76
C LYS A 68 -10.88 -0.42 20.95
N ARG A 69 -10.47 -0.05 22.16
CA ARG A 69 -10.83 -0.74 23.41
C ARG A 69 -12.30 -0.61 23.74
N GLU A 70 -12.88 0.56 23.47
CA GLU A 70 -14.29 0.87 23.72
C GLU A 70 -15.22 -0.01 22.86
N GLN A 71 -14.92 -0.15 21.56
CA GLN A 71 -15.72 -0.94 20.65
C GLN A 71 -14.91 -1.35 19.42
N HIS A 72 -14.97 -2.64 19.09
CA HIS A 72 -14.36 -3.13 17.86
C HIS A 72 -15.01 -2.48 16.63
N PRO A 73 -14.24 -2.01 15.64
CA PRO A 73 -14.76 -1.16 14.56
C PRO A 73 -15.92 -1.78 13.77
N PHE A 74 -15.92 -3.10 13.53
CA PHE A 74 -17.02 -3.74 12.79
C PHE A 74 -18.32 -3.90 13.57
N GLU A 75 -18.28 -3.82 14.91
CA GLU A 75 -19.51 -3.79 15.72
C GLU A 75 -20.20 -2.43 15.65
N ALA A 76 -19.50 -1.41 15.17
CA ALA A 76 -20.06 -0.09 14.94
C ALA A 76 -20.84 0.01 13.60
N TYR A 77 -20.94 -1.06 12.80
CA TYR A 77 -21.65 -0.98 11.51
C TYR A 77 -23.11 -0.50 11.60
N PRO A 78 -23.96 -0.95 12.57
CA PRO A 78 -25.31 -0.39 12.72
C PRO A 78 -25.31 1.12 13.04
N ARG A 79 -24.25 1.63 13.66
CA ARG A 79 -24.06 3.07 13.91
C ARG A 79 -23.66 3.78 12.62
N LEU A 80 -22.79 3.20 11.80
CA LEU A 80 -22.46 3.72 10.46
C LEU A 80 -23.72 3.95 9.64
N VAL A 81 -24.60 2.94 9.58
CA VAL A 81 -25.87 3.01 8.85
C VAL A 81 -26.75 4.17 9.34
N ARG A 82 -26.95 4.27 10.67
CA ARG A 82 -27.75 5.36 11.25
C ARG A 82 -27.14 6.74 11.00
N GLU A 83 -25.82 6.88 11.08
CA GLU A 83 -25.14 8.16 10.83
C GLU A 83 -25.17 8.55 9.36
N ALA A 84 -24.95 7.60 8.45
CA ALA A 84 -25.05 7.81 7.00
C ALA A 84 -26.42 8.41 6.63
N ALA A 85 -27.50 7.86 7.19
CA ALA A 85 -28.86 8.36 6.95
C ALA A 85 -29.09 9.82 7.39
N THR A 86 -28.23 10.38 8.26
CA THR A 86 -28.32 11.81 8.66
C THR A 86 -27.66 12.77 7.68
N GLY A 87 -26.85 12.27 6.74
CA GLY A 87 -26.05 13.10 5.82
C GLY A 87 -24.90 13.86 6.49
N LYS A 88 -24.61 13.59 7.77
CA LYS A 88 -23.57 14.30 8.54
C LYS A 88 -22.24 13.56 8.53
N LEU A 89 -21.16 14.32 8.53
CA LEU A 89 -19.82 13.78 8.73
C LEU A 89 -19.63 13.33 10.20
N PRO A 90 -18.86 12.26 10.43
CA PRO A 90 -18.72 11.63 11.73
C PRO A 90 -17.83 12.45 12.67
N GLY A 91 -18.07 12.30 13.98
CA GLY A 91 -17.17 12.79 15.02
C GLY A 91 -15.80 12.07 15.01
N PRO A 92 -14.82 12.50 15.84
CA PRO A 92 -13.45 11.98 15.78
C PRO A 92 -13.31 10.47 15.94
N ALA A 93 -14.05 9.86 16.88
CA ALA A 93 -13.97 8.43 17.14
C ALA A 93 -14.54 7.61 15.98
N ASP A 94 -15.72 7.99 15.47
CA ASP A 94 -16.37 7.28 14.38
C ASP A 94 -15.69 7.56 13.03
N ASN A 95 -15.10 8.74 12.82
CA ASN A 95 -14.17 8.98 11.71
C ASN A 95 -12.97 8.01 11.73
N PHE A 96 -12.49 7.62 12.91
CA PHE A 96 -11.45 6.60 13.00
C PHE A 96 -12.01 5.20 12.70
N ARG A 97 -13.21 4.86 13.18
CA ARG A 97 -13.86 3.56 12.93
C ARG A 97 -14.25 3.35 11.47
N TRP A 98 -14.78 4.37 10.78
CA TRP A 98 -15.18 4.29 9.36
C TRP A 98 -14.01 3.99 8.42
N ARG A 99 -12.78 4.33 8.82
CA ARG A 99 -11.58 3.93 8.07
C ARG A 99 -11.34 2.43 8.05
N TYR A 100 -11.88 1.66 9.00
CA TYR A 100 -11.85 0.18 8.94
C TYR A 100 -12.80 -0.37 7.87
N PHE A 101 -13.80 0.40 7.46
CA PHE A 101 -14.64 0.12 6.28
C PHE A 101 -14.05 0.77 5.02
N GLY A 102 -12.85 1.33 5.11
CA GLY A 102 -12.16 2.02 4.02
C GLY A 102 -12.64 3.42 3.73
N LEU A 103 -13.53 3.99 4.54
CA LEU A 103 -14.04 5.36 4.40
C LEU A 103 -13.18 6.36 5.19
N PHE A 104 -12.60 7.33 4.51
CA PHE A 104 -11.74 8.35 5.09
C PHE A 104 -12.41 9.72 4.94
N ASN A 105 -12.77 10.36 6.05
CA ASN A 105 -13.23 11.75 6.00
C ASN A 105 -12.05 12.66 5.65
N VAL A 106 -12.14 13.31 4.49
CA VAL A 106 -11.10 14.17 3.91
C VAL A 106 -11.37 15.66 4.06
N ALA A 107 -12.41 16.04 4.82
CA ALA A 107 -12.70 17.45 5.14
C ALA A 107 -11.52 18.13 5.86
N PRO A 108 -11.30 19.44 5.64
CA PRO A 108 -12.11 20.33 4.80
C PRO A 108 -11.67 20.34 3.31
N ALA A 109 -10.70 19.52 2.90
CA ALA A 109 -10.27 19.51 1.50
C ALA A 109 -11.40 19.07 0.56
N GLN A 110 -12.23 18.11 1.02
CA GLN A 110 -13.51 17.75 0.41
C GLN A 110 -14.46 17.39 1.56
N ASP A 111 -15.68 17.93 1.57
CA ASP A 111 -16.70 17.65 2.60
C ASP A 111 -17.40 16.30 2.34
N SER A 112 -16.58 15.25 2.25
CA SER A 112 -16.99 13.91 1.81
C SER A 112 -15.99 12.85 2.28
N PHE A 113 -16.29 11.60 1.97
CA PHE A 113 -15.40 10.47 2.13
C PHE A 113 -14.60 10.18 0.87
N MET A 114 -13.37 9.70 1.08
CA MET A 114 -12.66 8.86 0.12
C MET A 114 -12.82 7.39 0.56
N LEU A 115 -13.17 6.50 -0.37
CA LEU A 115 -13.17 5.06 -0.14
C LEU A 115 -11.93 4.42 -0.76
N ARG A 116 -11.30 3.51 -0.03
CA ARG A 116 -10.20 2.67 -0.52
C ARG A 116 -10.59 1.19 -0.45
N MET A 117 -10.31 0.45 -1.50
CA MET A 117 -10.61 -0.98 -1.60
C MET A 117 -9.49 -1.86 -1.01
N ARG A 118 -9.68 -3.18 -1.04
CA ARG A 118 -8.66 -4.21 -0.81
C ARG A 118 -8.70 -5.16 -2.01
N ILE A 119 -7.67 -5.10 -2.84
CA ILE A 119 -7.56 -5.81 -4.11
C ILE A 119 -6.27 -6.64 -4.04
N PRO A 120 -6.35 -7.95 -3.73
CA PRO A 120 -5.17 -8.79 -3.60
C PRO A 120 -4.38 -8.83 -4.90
N ASN A 121 -3.06 -8.63 -4.81
CA ASN A 121 -2.14 -8.54 -5.95
C ASN A 121 -2.48 -7.40 -6.94
N GLY A 122 -3.42 -6.51 -6.60
CA GLY A 122 -3.91 -5.47 -7.50
C GLY A 122 -4.67 -5.98 -8.73
N ILE A 123 -5.14 -7.23 -8.73
CA ILE A 123 -5.83 -7.83 -9.88
C ILE A 123 -7.34 -7.83 -9.64
N LEU A 124 -8.09 -7.31 -10.61
CA LEU A 124 -9.54 -7.29 -10.66
C LEU A 124 -10.04 -8.05 -11.88
N LYS A 125 -11.23 -8.65 -11.79
CA LYS A 125 -11.95 -9.07 -13.00
C LYS A 125 -12.58 -7.85 -13.69
N ALA A 126 -12.74 -7.93 -15.01
CA ALA A 126 -13.34 -6.88 -15.83
C ALA A 126 -14.68 -6.35 -15.24
N HIS A 127 -15.59 -7.24 -14.85
CA HIS A 127 -16.87 -6.84 -14.25
C HIS A 127 -16.72 -6.10 -12.91
N GLN A 128 -15.67 -6.41 -12.14
CA GLN A 128 -15.38 -5.72 -10.87
C GLN A 128 -14.84 -4.32 -11.14
N PHE A 129 -14.02 -4.16 -12.16
CA PHE A 129 -13.47 -2.86 -12.55
C PHE A 129 -14.54 -1.94 -13.15
N GLU A 130 -15.39 -2.50 -14.03
CA GLU A 130 -16.58 -1.84 -14.57
C GLU A 130 -17.57 -1.45 -13.46
N GLY A 131 -17.94 -2.40 -12.58
CA GLY A 131 -18.83 -2.11 -11.46
C GLY A 131 -18.24 -1.07 -10.49
N ALA A 132 -16.93 -1.05 -10.28
CA ALA A 132 -16.28 0.02 -9.52
C ALA A 132 -16.43 1.40 -10.21
N ALA A 133 -16.39 1.47 -11.55
CA ALA A 133 -16.65 2.71 -12.27
C ALA A 133 -18.12 3.15 -12.11
N GLU A 134 -19.07 2.22 -12.23
CA GLU A 134 -20.49 2.50 -12.03
C GLU A 134 -20.80 3.01 -10.62
N LEU A 135 -20.21 2.39 -9.60
CA LEU A 135 -20.33 2.82 -8.21
C LEU A 135 -19.71 4.20 -7.98
N ALA A 136 -18.57 4.49 -8.60
CA ALA A 136 -17.94 5.81 -8.52
C ALA A 136 -18.81 6.90 -9.15
N ARG A 137 -19.49 6.60 -10.27
CA ARG A 137 -20.44 7.50 -10.92
C ARG A 137 -21.71 7.72 -10.08
N ARG A 138 -22.21 6.65 -9.45
CA ARG A 138 -23.46 6.70 -8.67
C ARG A 138 -23.28 7.39 -7.32
N TYR A 139 -22.18 7.12 -6.63
CA TYR A 139 -22.00 7.50 -5.22
C TYR A 139 -20.90 8.52 -4.96
N GLY A 140 -20.03 8.78 -5.93
CA GLY A 140 -18.87 9.66 -5.80
C GLY A 140 -18.74 10.66 -6.94
N GLY A 141 -17.49 11.01 -7.26
CA GLY A 141 -17.15 12.09 -8.20
C GLY A 141 -17.04 11.70 -9.67
N ASP A 142 -17.52 10.50 -10.09
CA ASP A 142 -17.41 10.01 -11.47
C ASP A 142 -15.96 9.79 -11.98
N TYR A 143 -15.07 9.36 -11.09
CA TYR A 143 -13.71 8.95 -11.43
C TYR A 143 -13.14 7.94 -10.42
N LEU A 144 -12.11 7.22 -10.85
CA LEU A 144 -11.32 6.30 -10.04
C LEU A 144 -9.87 6.76 -9.98
N HIS A 145 -9.19 6.48 -8.86
CA HIS A 145 -7.75 6.68 -8.73
C HIS A 145 -7.02 5.35 -8.52
N VAL A 146 -6.11 5.01 -9.42
CA VAL A 146 -5.09 3.97 -9.21
C VAL A 146 -4.03 4.49 -8.25
N THR A 147 -3.62 3.65 -7.32
CA THR A 147 -2.75 4.05 -6.20
C THR A 147 -1.41 3.31 -6.18
N THR A 148 -0.44 3.87 -5.47
CA THR A 148 0.91 3.32 -5.27
C THR A 148 0.98 2.04 -4.42
N ARG A 149 -0.16 1.36 -4.22
CA ARG A 149 -0.27 0.05 -3.58
C ARG A 149 -1.15 -0.89 -4.40
N ALA A 150 -1.15 -0.72 -5.73
CA ALA A 150 -1.92 -1.51 -6.68
C ALA A 150 -3.39 -1.65 -6.24
N ASN A 151 -4.05 -0.51 -6.06
CA ASN A 151 -5.40 -0.43 -5.47
C ASN A 151 -6.20 0.72 -6.11
N LEU A 152 -7.50 0.79 -5.85
CA LEU A 152 -8.39 1.86 -6.31
C LEU A 152 -8.92 2.72 -5.16
N GLN A 153 -9.11 4.01 -5.45
CA GLN A 153 -9.88 4.92 -4.61
C GLN A 153 -11.05 5.54 -5.36
N MET A 154 -12.16 5.66 -4.65
CA MET A 154 -13.32 6.48 -5.02
C MET A 154 -13.35 7.69 -4.08
N ARG A 155 -13.84 8.83 -4.57
CA ARG A 155 -13.83 10.10 -3.82
C ARG A 155 -15.15 10.81 -3.99
N GLU A 156 -15.33 11.87 -3.19
CA GLU A 156 -16.53 12.71 -3.22
C GLU A 156 -17.78 11.95 -2.79
N ILE A 157 -17.60 10.94 -1.92
CA ILE A 157 -18.69 10.12 -1.40
C ILE A 157 -19.37 10.86 -0.26
N ARG A 158 -20.60 11.30 -0.49
CA ARG A 158 -21.41 11.95 0.56
C ARG A 158 -21.75 10.96 1.68
N PRO A 159 -21.95 11.43 2.93
CA PRO A 159 -22.21 10.51 4.05
C PRO A 159 -23.40 9.57 3.84
N GLU A 160 -24.48 10.04 3.23
CA GLU A 160 -25.67 9.25 2.88
C GLU A 160 -25.39 8.12 1.87
N ASN A 161 -24.34 8.26 1.07
CA ASN A 161 -23.95 7.26 0.08
C ASN A 161 -23.02 6.19 0.65
N ALA A 162 -22.52 6.35 1.88
CA ALA A 162 -21.50 5.47 2.45
C ALA A 162 -21.99 4.02 2.63
N GLN A 163 -23.20 3.82 3.17
CA GLN A 163 -23.77 2.49 3.33
C GLN A 163 -24.02 1.80 1.99
N PRO A 164 -24.85 2.34 1.06
CA PRO A 164 -25.21 1.62 -0.16
C PRO A 164 -23.97 1.32 -1.02
N LEU A 165 -22.99 2.22 -1.07
CA LEU A 165 -21.71 1.96 -1.74
C LEU A 165 -20.98 0.73 -1.17
N LEU A 166 -20.92 0.59 0.16
CA LEU A 166 -20.25 -0.54 0.78
C LEU A 166 -20.96 -1.86 0.48
N GLU A 167 -22.29 -1.87 0.52
CA GLU A 167 -23.13 -3.05 0.24
C GLU A 167 -23.01 -3.49 -1.22
N GLU A 168 -23.23 -2.58 -2.18
CA GLU A 168 -23.18 -2.92 -3.61
C GLU A 168 -21.76 -3.29 -4.07
N MET A 169 -20.71 -2.73 -3.45
CA MET A 169 -19.34 -3.18 -3.70
C MET A 169 -19.13 -4.63 -3.26
N MET A 170 -19.74 -5.07 -2.15
CA MET A 170 -19.69 -6.46 -1.70
C MET A 170 -20.46 -7.39 -2.65
N ASP A 171 -21.56 -6.93 -3.24
CA ASP A 171 -22.29 -7.68 -4.28
C ASP A 171 -21.44 -7.95 -5.54
N LEU A 172 -20.49 -7.06 -5.84
CA LEU A 172 -19.48 -7.25 -6.91
C LEU A 172 -18.29 -8.16 -6.50
N GLY A 173 -18.30 -8.70 -5.28
CA GLY A 173 -17.16 -9.45 -4.74
C GLY A 173 -15.94 -8.58 -4.41
N LEU A 174 -16.13 -7.27 -4.21
CA LEU A 174 -15.10 -6.34 -3.77
C LEU A 174 -15.30 -5.96 -2.30
N VAL A 175 -14.21 -5.68 -1.60
CA VAL A 175 -14.28 -5.28 -0.19
C VAL A 175 -13.34 -4.12 0.10
N ALA A 176 -13.75 -3.24 1.01
CA ALA A 176 -12.90 -2.20 1.60
C ALA A 176 -12.50 -2.53 3.05
N ARG A 177 -12.91 -3.70 3.54
CA ARG A 177 -12.71 -4.15 4.91
C ARG A 177 -11.22 -4.15 5.28
N GLY A 178 -10.89 -3.35 6.27
CA GLY A 178 -9.54 -3.16 6.78
C GLY A 178 -8.58 -2.39 5.88
N SER A 179 -9.04 -1.65 4.88
CA SER A 179 -8.14 -0.92 3.99
C SER A 179 -7.53 0.35 4.61
N GLY A 180 -8.04 0.78 5.77
CA GLY A 180 -7.61 1.97 6.51
C GLY A 180 -7.32 1.76 7.99
N ALA A 181 -7.25 2.86 8.73
CA ALA A 181 -6.93 2.92 10.16
C ALA A 181 -5.60 2.20 10.54
N ASP A 182 -5.60 1.59 11.73
CA ASP A 182 -4.48 0.86 12.33
C ASP A 182 -4.67 -0.64 12.04
N ASN A 183 -4.42 -0.99 10.77
CA ASN A 183 -4.66 -2.30 10.18
C ASN A 183 -3.65 -2.59 9.05
N ILE A 184 -3.60 -3.85 8.62
CA ILE A 184 -2.88 -4.36 7.46
C ILE A 184 -3.49 -3.77 6.20
N ARG A 185 -2.69 -3.17 5.33
CA ARG A 185 -3.15 -2.49 4.11
C ARG A 185 -3.39 -3.49 2.97
N ASN A 186 -3.48 -2.97 1.75
CA ASN A 186 -3.63 -3.80 0.57
C ASN A 186 -2.51 -4.85 0.49
N VAL A 187 -2.82 -6.00 -0.10
CA VAL A 187 -1.83 -7.04 -0.37
C VAL A 187 -1.18 -6.72 -1.71
N THR A 188 0.01 -6.13 -1.67
CA THR A 188 0.77 -5.80 -2.88
C THR A 188 1.50 -7.06 -3.34
N GLY A 189 1.48 -7.32 -4.65
CA GLY A 189 2.38 -8.30 -5.24
C GLY A 189 2.79 -7.89 -6.65
N SER A 190 3.65 -8.68 -7.29
CA SER A 190 4.15 -8.35 -8.62
C SER A 190 2.98 -8.23 -9.62
N PRO A 191 2.88 -7.11 -10.37
CA PRO A 191 1.73 -6.87 -11.25
C PRO A 191 1.66 -7.86 -12.42
N LEU A 192 2.82 -8.41 -12.84
CA LEU A 192 2.95 -9.38 -13.92
C LEU A 192 2.91 -10.84 -13.45
N ALA A 193 2.52 -11.08 -12.18
CA ALA A 193 2.49 -12.41 -11.61
C ALA A 193 1.67 -13.39 -12.47
N GLY A 194 2.29 -14.52 -12.83
CA GLY A 194 1.71 -15.59 -13.63
C GLY A 194 1.75 -15.37 -15.15
N ILE A 195 2.26 -14.24 -15.63
CA ILE A 195 2.35 -13.92 -17.07
C ILE A 195 3.74 -13.49 -17.53
N ASP A 196 4.60 -13.11 -16.59
CA ASP A 196 5.99 -12.75 -16.83
C ASP A 196 6.84 -13.99 -17.16
N GLY A 197 7.65 -13.93 -18.22
CA GLY A 197 8.58 -15.00 -18.60
C GLY A 197 9.81 -15.11 -17.68
N GLN A 198 10.13 -14.05 -16.93
CA GLN A 198 11.30 -13.99 -16.04
C GLN A 198 11.00 -14.41 -14.60
N GLU A 199 9.73 -14.32 -14.17
CA GLU A 199 9.37 -14.51 -12.76
C GLU A 199 9.85 -15.86 -12.21
N LEU A 200 10.33 -15.85 -10.96
CA LEU A 200 10.65 -17.07 -10.23
C LEU A 200 9.41 -17.70 -9.60
N LEU A 201 8.43 -16.87 -9.24
CA LEU A 201 7.24 -17.30 -8.52
C LEU A 201 6.01 -16.45 -8.89
N ASP A 202 4.91 -17.12 -9.22
CA ASP A 202 3.60 -16.48 -9.33
C ASP A 202 3.09 -16.12 -7.92
N THR A 203 3.00 -14.83 -7.60
CA THR A 203 2.61 -14.34 -6.27
C THR A 203 1.10 -14.37 -6.02
N ARG A 204 0.27 -14.59 -7.04
CA ARG A 204 -1.21 -14.50 -6.91
C ARG A 204 -1.77 -15.44 -5.85
N PRO A 205 -1.36 -16.73 -5.75
CA PRO A 205 -1.84 -17.63 -4.71
C PRO A 205 -1.50 -17.14 -3.30
N LEU A 206 -0.28 -16.62 -3.09
CA LEU A 206 0.19 -16.08 -1.81
C LEU A 206 -0.59 -14.83 -1.41
N CYS A 207 -0.73 -13.88 -2.34
CA CYS A 207 -1.50 -12.67 -2.11
C CYS A 207 -2.97 -12.97 -1.79
N ARG A 208 -3.55 -13.98 -2.46
CA ARG A 208 -4.92 -14.45 -2.19
C ARG A 208 -5.04 -15.10 -0.82
N GLN A 209 -4.13 -16.00 -0.46
CA GLN A 209 -4.12 -16.65 0.85
C GLN A 209 -4.01 -15.60 1.97
N TRP A 210 -3.05 -14.67 1.87
CA TRP A 210 -2.88 -13.58 2.83
C TRP A 210 -4.13 -12.69 2.91
N HIS A 211 -4.77 -12.39 1.80
CA HIS A 211 -6.03 -11.63 1.78
C HIS A 211 -7.13 -12.29 2.59
N PHE A 212 -7.38 -13.60 2.38
CA PHE A 212 -8.43 -14.31 3.13
C PHE A 212 -8.05 -14.55 4.59
N HIS A 213 -6.77 -14.75 4.90
CA HIS A 213 -6.27 -14.81 6.27
C HIS A 213 -6.65 -13.54 7.04
N ILE A 214 -6.37 -12.37 6.47
CA ILE A 214 -6.74 -11.07 7.07
C ILE A 214 -8.25 -10.97 7.28
N LEU A 215 -9.06 -11.30 6.26
CA LEU A 215 -10.52 -11.14 6.34
C LEU A 215 -11.17 -12.08 7.35
N ALA A 216 -10.61 -13.28 7.53
CA ALA A 216 -11.12 -14.31 8.42
C ALA A 216 -10.76 -14.03 9.88
N ASP A 217 -9.65 -13.35 10.16
CA ASP A 217 -9.17 -13.16 11.51
C ASP A 217 -9.48 -11.76 12.07
N ARG A 218 -10.42 -11.71 13.01
CA ARG A 218 -10.80 -10.50 13.74
C ARG A 218 -9.63 -9.86 14.50
N THR A 219 -8.72 -10.67 15.02
CA THR A 219 -7.60 -10.22 15.86
C THR A 219 -6.56 -9.41 15.07
N LEU A 220 -6.65 -9.38 13.73
CA LEU A 220 -5.80 -8.52 12.91
C LEU A 220 -6.34 -7.08 12.77
N TYR A 221 -7.49 -6.76 13.37
CA TYR A 221 -8.19 -5.47 13.25
C TYR A 221 -8.01 -4.55 14.47
N GLY A 222 -6.82 -4.51 15.07
CA GLY A 222 -6.51 -3.63 16.19
C GLY A 222 -5.02 -3.34 16.40
N LEU A 223 -4.24 -3.40 15.32
CA LEU A 223 -2.79 -3.17 15.31
C LEU A 223 -2.40 -1.82 15.94
N PRO A 224 -1.16 -1.65 16.45
CA PRO A 224 -0.68 -0.35 16.93
C PRO A 224 -0.73 0.76 15.87
N ARG A 225 -0.47 0.41 14.60
CA ARG A 225 -0.52 1.34 13.46
C ARG A 225 -0.73 0.57 12.15
N LYS A 226 -0.79 1.30 11.03
CA LYS A 226 -0.84 0.71 9.69
C LYS A 226 0.34 -0.25 9.46
N PHE A 227 0.09 -1.33 8.75
CA PHE A 227 1.07 -2.36 8.42
C PHE A 227 0.95 -2.75 6.96
N ASN A 228 2.05 -2.95 6.24
CA ASN A 228 2.04 -3.31 4.82
C ASN A 228 2.86 -4.57 4.60
N VAL A 229 2.33 -5.45 3.77
CA VAL A 229 2.95 -6.72 3.38
C VAL A 229 2.98 -6.77 1.86
N SER A 230 4.13 -7.14 1.30
CA SER A 230 4.33 -7.26 -0.14
C SER A 230 4.97 -8.61 -0.49
N PHE A 231 4.57 -9.17 -1.63
CA PHE A 231 5.13 -10.41 -2.19
C PHE A 231 5.71 -10.11 -3.56
N ASP A 232 7.02 -10.29 -3.72
CA ASP A 232 7.70 -10.07 -4.98
C ASP A 232 8.19 -11.39 -5.59
N GLY A 233 7.76 -11.65 -6.83
CA GLY A 233 8.04 -12.88 -7.58
C GLY A 233 9.37 -12.87 -8.35
N ALA A 234 10.20 -11.83 -8.19
CA ALA A 234 11.42 -11.60 -8.97
C ALA A 234 11.20 -11.55 -10.49
N GLY A 235 10.09 -10.93 -10.90
CA GLY A 235 9.78 -10.63 -12.29
C GLY A 235 10.42 -9.32 -12.77
N VAL A 236 10.17 -8.94 -14.03
CA VAL A 236 10.68 -7.71 -14.65
C VAL A 236 10.11 -6.44 -14.02
N SER A 237 8.89 -6.49 -13.46
CA SER A 237 8.26 -5.36 -12.74
C SER A 237 8.16 -5.67 -11.24
N PRO A 238 8.91 -4.96 -10.38
CA PRO A 238 8.94 -5.24 -8.94
C PRO A 238 7.67 -4.79 -8.20
N ALA A 239 7.42 -5.38 -7.03
CA ALA A 239 6.31 -5.03 -6.14
C ALA A 239 6.62 -3.84 -5.18
N LEU A 240 7.85 -3.32 -5.19
CA LEU A 240 8.38 -2.31 -4.24
C LEU A 240 8.33 -2.78 -2.78
N GLU A 241 8.66 -4.06 -2.56
CA GLU A 241 8.62 -4.73 -1.28
C GLU A 241 9.51 -4.09 -0.22
N GLU A 242 10.60 -3.42 -0.61
CA GLU A 242 11.52 -2.71 0.29
C GLU A 242 10.85 -1.50 0.97
N THR A 243 9.68 -1.08 0.49
CA THR A 243 8.93 0.04 1.08
C THR A 243 7.82 -0.39 2.04
N ASN A 244 7.76 -1.69 2.34
CA ASN A 244 6.74 -2.32 3.17
C ASN A 244 7.28 -2.80 4.51
N ASP A 245 6.40 -2.95 5.51
CA ASP A 245 6.80 -3.41 6.84
C ASP A 245 7.34 -4.85 6.77
N ILE A 246 6.74 -5.68 5.91
CA ILE A 246 7.25 -6.99 5.46
C ILE A 246 7.32 -7.00 3.94
N GLY A 247 8.48 -7.42 3.41
CA GLY A 247 8.63 -7.88 2.04
C GLY A 247 9.02 -9.34 2.01
N PHE A 248 8.38 -10.11 1.12
CA PHE A 248 8.83 -11.45 0.76
C PHE A 248 9.40 -11.40 -0.65
N GLN A 249 10.69 -11.73 -0.78
CA GLN A 249 11.43 -11.70 -2.03
C GLN A 249 11.66 -13.14 -2.51
N ALA A 250 11.05 -13.53 -3.64
CA ALA A 250 11.37 -14.81 -4.27
C ALA A 250 12.86 -14.83 -4.68
N VAL A 251 13.55 -15.89 -4.29
CA VAL A 251 14.96 -16.14 -4.60
C VAL A 251 15.14 -17.58 -5.02
N ARG A 252 16.19 -17.86 -5.80
CA ARG A 252 16.58 -19.22 -6.16
C ARG A 252 17.80 -19.63 -5.36
N VAL A 253 17.66 -20.66 -4.55
CA VAL A 253 18.75 -21.34 -3.85
C VAL A 253 19.42 -22.32 -4.81
N LEU A 254 20.75 -22.27 -4.86
CA LEU A 254 21.60 -23.07 -5.73
C LEU A 254 21.74 -24.51 -5.22
N ASP A 255 22.04 -25.44 -6.14
CA ASP A 255 22.41 -26.80 -5.79
C ASP A 255 23.68 -26.82 -4.92
N GLY A 256 23.72 -27.72 -3.94
CA GLY A 256 24.87 -27.87 -3.03
C GLY A 256 24.84 -26.97 -1.78
N SER A 257 23.78 -26.17 -1.59
CA SER A 257 23.51 -25.51 -0.31
C SER A 257 23.15 -26.53 0.79
N GLU A 258 23.22 -26.11 2.05
CA GLU A 258 22.80 -26.91 3.22
C GLU A 258 21.27 -27.13 3.29
N VAL A 259 20.51 -26.39 2.47
CA VAL A 259 19.05 -26.48 2.35
C VAL A 259 18.66 -26.96 0.95
N ASP A 260 17.42 -27.44 0.80
CA ASP A 260 16.97 -27.91 -0.51
C ASP A 260 17.05 -26.79 -1.57
N PRO A 261 17.61 -27.09 -2.75
CA PRO A 261 17.65 -26.14 -3.85
C PRO A 261 16.24 -25.80 -4.34
N GLY A 262 16.12 -24.67 -5.06
CA GLY A 262 14.86 -24.22 -5.64
C GLY A 262 14.40 -22.86 -5.12
N ILE A 263 13.09 -22.61 -5.19
CA ILE A 263 12.54 -21.29 -4.88
C ILE A 263 12.21 -21.16 -3.40
N TRP A 264 12.70 -20.08 -2.79
CA TRP A 264 12.47 -19.70 -1.41
C TRP A 264 12.02 -18.23 -1.34
N MET A 265 11.44 -17.84 -0.21
CA MET A 265 11.12 -16.44 0.08
C MET A 265 12.10 -15.90 1.11
N ARG A 266 12.96 -14.96 0.69
CA ARG A 266 13.73 -14.13 1.62
C ARG A 266 12.79 -13.18 2.34
N VAL A 267 12.94 -13.09 3.65
CA VAL A 267 12.18 -12.14 4.47
C VAL A 267 12.98 -10.84 4.59
N VAL A 268 12.36 -9.72 4.25
CA VAL A 268 12.91 -8.38 4.49
C VAL A 268 11.95 -7.58 5.37
N LEU A 269 12.48 -6.82 6.33
CA LEU A 269 11.65 -6.12 7.34
C LEU A 269 12.02 -4.65 7.49
N GLY A 270 11.00 -3.83 7.80
CA GLY A 270 11.18 -2.46 8.32
C GLY A 270 11.00 -1.32 7.33
N GLY A 271 10.52 -1.57 6.11
CA GLY A 271 10.40 -0.57 5.04
C GLY A 271 9.35 0.50 5.31
N ILE A 272 9.79 1.77 5.37
CA ILE A 272 8.96 2.96 5.53
C ILE A 272 9.67 4.16 4.90
N SER A 273 9.52 4.35 3.59
CA SER A 273 10.23 5.42 2.87
C SER A 273 10.01 6.82 3.46
N GLY A 274 8.79 7.16 3.90
CA GLY A 274 8.49 8.44 4.57
C GLY A 274 9.17 8.67 5.93
N HIS A 275 9.83 7.65 6.49
CA HIS A 275 10.66 7.72 7.70
C HIS A 275 12.13 7.37 7.38
N HIS A 276 12.51 7.54 6.11
CA HIS A 276 13.85 7.29 5.57
C HIS A 276 14.35 5.86 5.85
N ASP A 277 13.49 4.86 5.67
CA ASP A 277 13.88 3.46 5.84
C ASP A 277 13.38 2.57 4.72
N LEU A 278 14.18 1.54 4.44
CA LEU A 278 13.89 0.48 3.50
C LEU A 278 13.98 -0.86 4.22
N ALA A 279 13.17 -1.82 3.79
CA ALA A 279 13.19 -3.14 4.38
C ALA A 279 14.53 -3.81 4.08
N ARG A 280 15.13 -4.43 5.10
CA ARG A 280 16.46 -5.03 5.01
C ARG A 280 16.37 -6.56 5.11
N PRO A 281 17.23 -7.31 4.42
CA PRO A 281 17.38 -8.75 4.61
C PRO A 281 17.58 -9.09 6.08
N THR A 282 16.77 -10.00 6.58
CA THR A 282 16.85 -10.50 7.97
C THR A 282 17.86 -11.63 8.13
N GLY A 283 18.36 -12.17 7.00
CA GLY A 283 19.07 -13.45 6.94
C GLY A 283 18.14 -14.66 7.04
N THR A 284 16.82 -14.44 7.09
CA THR A 284 15.82 -15.51 7.27
C THR A 284 15.01 -15.76 6.01
N PHE A 285 14.64 -17.03 5.85
CA PHE A 285 13.95 -17.54 4.68
C PHE A 285 12.82 -18.47 5.12
N CYS A 286 11.80 -18.55 4.29
CA CYS A 286 10.69 -19.50 4.43
C CYS A 286 10.31 -20.07 3.07
N ARG A 287 9.62 -21.22 3.09
CA ARG A 287 9.03 -21.73 1.85
C ARG A 287 7.87 -20.82 1.41
N PRO A 288 7.59 -20.71 0.10
CA PRO A 288 6.46 -19.90 -0.38
C PRO A 288 5.14 -20.18 0.36
N GLU A 289 4.80 -21.44 0.59
CA GLU A 289 3.60 -21.89 1.29
C GLU A 289 3.53 -21.47 2.77
N GLU A 290 4.68 -21.17 3.39
CA GLU A 290 4.79 -20.72 4.77
C GLU A 290 4.68 -19.20 4.90
N ALA A 291 4.71 -18.44 3.79
CA ALA A 291 4.81 -16.98 3.87
C ALA A 291 3.64 -16.32 4.63
N THR A 292 2.43 -16.91 4.56
CA THR A 292 1.25 -16.44 5.31
C THR A 292 1.42 -16.62 6.82
N GLU A 293 1.87 -17.79 7.29
CA GLU A 293 2.07 -18.04 8.73
C GLU A 293 3.23 -17.21 9.29
N VAL A 294 4.30 -17.03 8.51
CA VAL A 294 5.43 -16.17 8.89
C VAL A 294 4.99 -14.71 9.00
N ALA A 295 4.19 -14.22 8.05
CA ALA A 295 3.64 -12.87 8.11
C ALA A 295 2.74 -12.66 9.36
N ASP A 296 1.88 -13.63 9.68
CA ASP A 296 1.03 -13.57 10.88
C ASP A 296 1.90 -13.49 12.14
N ALA A 297 2.88 -14.38 12.30
CA ALA A 297 3.76 -14.39 13.46
C ALA A 297 4.50 -13.06 13.67
N ILE A 298 5.04 -12.46 12.60
CA ILE A 298 5.66 -11.13 12.63
C ILE A 298 4.66 -10.06 13.11
N ILE A 299 3.42 -10.13 12.62
CA ILE A 299 2.37 -9.19 13.01
C ILE A 299 1.93 -9.41 14.47
N ARG A 300 1.91 -10.63 14.99
CA ARG A 300 1.65 -10.93 16.41
C ARG A 300 2.71 -10.30 17.32
N VAL A 301 3.98 -10.44 16.98
CA VAL A 301 5.06 -9.77 17.72
C VAL A 301 4.86 -8.25 17.68
N PHE A 302 4.45 -7.69 16.53
CA PHE A 302 4.12 -6.26 16.43
C PHE A 302 2.89 -5.86 17.28
N ILE A 303 1.86 -6.71 17.35
CA ILE A 303 0.66 -6.48 18.19
C ILE A 303 1.05 -6.37 19.65
N ASP A 304 1.92 -7.28 20.12
CA ASP A 304 2.35 -7.38 21.51
C ASP A 304 3.28 -6.24 21.92
N HIS A 305 4.20 -5.83 21.02
CA HIS A 305 5.32 -4.97 21.39
C HIS A 305 5.34 -3.58 20.73
N GLY A 306 4.50 -3.32 19.74
CA GLY A 306 4.43 -2.02 19.08
C GLY A 306 3.95 -0.90 20.02
N ASP A 307 4.51 0.30 19.85
CA ASP A 307 4.13 1.46 20.67
C ASP A 307 2.69 1.90 20.39
N ARG A 308 1.90 2.01 21.45
CA ARG A 308 0.48 2.42 21.45
C ARG A 308 0.26 3.79 22.10
N THR A 309 1.35 4.52 22.37
CA THR A 309 1.38 5.77 23.15
C THR A 309 1.79 6.98 22.32
N ASN A 310 2.51 6.78 21.21
CA ASN A 310 2.86 7.83 20.27
C ASN A 310 2.70 7.40 18.81
N ARG A 311 1.69 7.92 18.11
CA ARG A 311 1.38 7.56 16.71
C ARG A 311 2.53 7.78 15.73
N ASN A 312 3.45 8.70 16.02
CA ASN A 312 4.61 8.97 15.17
C ASN A 312 5.71 7.90 15.35
N LYS A 313 5.65 7.12 16.43
CA LYS A 313 6.58 6.04 16.78
C LYS A 313 5.93 4.64 16.83
N SER A 314 4.67 4.52 16.36
CA SER A 314 3.89 3.27 16.42
C SER A 314 4.09 2.29 15.25
N ARG A 315 5.05 2.49 14.35
CA ARG A 315 5.29 1.58 13.20
C ARG A 315 6.28 0.47 13.55
N LEU A 316 6.26 -0.64 12.80
CA LEU A 316 7.14 -1.80 13.03
C LEU A 316 8.62 -1.42 13.10
N LYS A 317 9.07 -0.51 12.24
CA LYS A 317 10.45 0.03 12.25
C LYS A 317 10.95 0.35 13.65
N TYR A 318 10.14 1.01 14.48
CA TYR A 318 10.58 1.44 15.81
C TYR A 318 10.74 0.28 16.81
N VAL A 319 10.04 -0.83 16.58
CA VAL A 319 10.29 -2.07 17.32
C VAL A 319 11.63 -2.65 16.88
N LEU A 320 11.88 -2.70 15.58
CA LEU A 320 13.14 -3.20 15.00
C LEU A 320 14.35 -2.34 15.42
N ASP A 321 14.22 -1.01 15.43
CA ASP A 321 15.27 -0.09 15.90
C ASP A 321 15.61 -0.32 17.38
N ALA A 322 14.61 -0.64 18.19
CA ALA A 322 14.79 -0.86 19.62
C ALA A 322 15.32 -2.25 19.97
N TRP A 323 14.98 -3.28 19.20
CA TRP A 323 15.30 -4.68 19.51
C TRP A 323 16.45 -5.24 18.68
N GLY A 324 16.70 -4.70 17.49
CA GLY A 324 17.49 -5.39 16.47
C GLY A 324 16.74 -6.58 15.85
N PHE A 325 17.28 -7.11 14.75
CA PHE A 325 16.66 -8.24 14.04
C PHE A 325 16.75 -9.55 14.82
N GLU A 326 17.88 -9.82 15.48
CA GLU A 326 18.11 -11.09 16.21
C GLU A 326 17.01 -11.33 17.26
N LYS A 327 16.90 -10.42 18.24
CA LYS A 327 15.85 -10.49 19.28
C LYS A 327 14.43 -10.49 18.70
N PHE A 328 14.19 -9.72 17.64
CA PHE A 328 12.87 -9.69 17.02
C PHE A 328 12.52 -11.04 16.38
N LEU A 329 13.45 -11.65 15.67
CA LEU A 329 13.27 -12.94 15.03
C LEU A 329 13.13 -14.08 16.04
N GLU A 330 13.84 -14.04 17.16
CA GLU A 330 13.63 -15.00 18.27
C GLU A 330 12.16 -14.98 18.74
N ALA A 331 11.59 -13.78 18.93
CA ALA A 331 10.18 -13.65 19.31
C ALA A 331 9.22 -14.11 18.20
N VAL A 332 9.58 -13.93 16.92
CA VAL A 332 8.79 -14.44 15.79
C VAL A 332 8.83 -15.97 15.75
N GLU A 333 10.01 -16.57 15.94
CA GLU A 333 10.21 -18.02 15.96
C GLU A 333 9.52 -18.67 17.17
N GLU A 334 9.45 -17.97 18.32
CA GLU A 334 8.63 -18.38 19.47
C GLU A 334 7.14 -18.43 19.10
N LYS A 335 6.62 -17.41 18.39
CA LYS A 335 5.22 -17.43 17.90
C LYS A 335 4.97 -18.55 16.89
N LEU A 336 5.94 -18.86 16.04
CA LEU A 336 5.86 -19.95 15.07
C LEU A 336 6.01 -21.33 15.70
N GLY A 337 6.66 -21.43 16.88
CA GLY A 337 7.04 -22.69 17.50
C GLY A 337 8.18 -23.41 16.76
N ARG A 338 8.88 -22.73 15.85
CA ARG A 338 10.01 -23.26 15.07
C ARG A 338 10.94 -22.13 14.62
N ALA A 339 12.20 -22.49 14.37
CA ALA A 339 13.16 -21.58 13.76
C ALA A 339 12.84 -21.37 12.26
N LEU A 340 13.08 -20.16 11.77
CA LEU A 340 13.08 -19.86 10.34
C LEU A 340 14.40 -20.31 9.72
N GLN A 341 14.39 -20.63 8.42
CA GLN A 341 15.60 -21.06 7.74
C GLN A 341 16.60 -19.91 7.64
N ARG A 342 17.89 -20.21 7.81
CA ARG A 342 19.00 -19.29 7.49
C ARG A 342 19.72 -19.85 6.26
N ILE A 343 19.96 -19.01 5.26
CA ILE A 343 20.61 -19.40 4.00
C ILE A 343 21.71 -18.37 3.73
N ALA A 344 22.90 -18.83 3.40
CA ALA A 344 24.01 -17.94 3.06
C ALA A 344 23.72 -17.19 1.76
N GLU A 345 24.03 -15.89 1.69
CA GLU A 345 23.86 -15.10 0.46
C GLU A 345 24.66 -15.66 -0.72
N ALA A 346 25.79 -16.34 -0.45
CA ALA A 346 26.60 -17.01 -1.47
C ALA A 346 25.89 -18.21 -2.13
N ASP A 347 24.89 -18.79 -1.48
CA ASP A 347 24.11 -19.93 -1.98
C ASP A 347 22.87 -19.48 -2.78
N ILE A 348 22.68 -18.17 -2.95
CA ILE A 348 21.53 -17.59 -3.61
C ILE A 348 21.95 -17.08 -4.98
N ALA A 349 21.25 -17.55 -6.02
CA ALA A 349 21.44 -17.04 -7.37
C ALA A 349 21.11 -15.54 -7.43
N PRO A 350 21.84 -14.74 -8.23
CA PRO A 350 21.48 -13.35 -8.48
C PRO A 350 20.02 -13.25 -8.95
N ARG A 351 19.28 -12.31 -8.35
CA ARG A 351 17.91 -12.04 -8.80
C ARG A 351 17.94 -11.44 -10.21
N PRO A 352 16.98 -11.80 -11.09
CA PRO A 352 16.88 -11.20 -12.40
C PRO A 352 16.71 -9.66 -12.34
N PRO A 353 17.22 -8.92 -13.35
CA PRO A 353 17.14 -7.46 -13.37
C PRO A 353 15.71 -6.97 -13.62
N THR A 354 15.40 -5.74 -13.20
CA THR A 354 14.11 -5.12 -13.44
C THR A 354 14.10 -4.27 -14.71
N ASP A 355 12.91 -4.04 -15.27
CA ASP A 355 12.68 -3.07 -16.35
C ASP A 355 11.64 -2.03 -15.91
N ARG A 356 12.07 -0.76 -15.90
CA ARG A 356 11.27 0.39 -15.50
C ARG A 356 10.14 0.73 -16.49
N TYR A 357 10.11 0.11 -17.66
CA TYR A 357 9.01 0.26 -18.63
C TYR A 357 8.09 -0.95 -18.67
N ALA A 358 8.36 -2.04 -17.94
CA ALA A 358 7.58 -3.28 -18.05
C ALA A 358 6.08 -3.11 -17.73
N HIS A 359 5.71 -2.05 -17.00
CA HIS A 359 4.31 -1.72 -16.66
C HIS A 359 3.56 -0.87 -17.70
N VAL A 360 4.19 -0.52 -18.82
CA VAL A 360 3.64 0.30 -19.92
C VAL A 360 4.05 -0.28 -21.27
N GLY A 361 3.23 -0.10 -22.30
CA GLY A 361 3.51 -0.63 -23.63
C GLY A 361 3.13 -2.10 -23.80
N VAL A 362 3.50 -2.67 -24.94
CA VAL A 362 3.14 -4.05 -25.31
C VAL A 362 4.34 -4.95 -25.09
N HIS A 363 4.12 -6.06 -24.40
CA HIS A 363 5.16 -7.01 -24.06
C HIS A 363 4.65 -8.45 -24.20
N PRO A 364 5.49 -9.40 -24.62
CA PRO A 364 5.11 -10.79 -24.76
C PRO A 364 4.96 -11.47 -23.40
N GLN A 365 3.87 -12.21 -23.19
CA GLN A 365 3.70 -13.08 -22.03
C GLN A 365 4.51 -14.37 -22.18
N LYS A 366 4.69 -15.08 -21.07
CA LYS A 366 5.24 -16.45 -21.10
C LYS A 366 4.34 -17.45 -21.82
N GLN A 367 3.04 -17.17 -21.92
CA GLN A 367 2.11 -17.95 -22.74
C GLN A 367 2.28 -17.55 -24.21
N ALA A 368 2.65 -18.51 -25.06
CA ALA A 368 2.93 -18.26 -26.48
C ALA A 368 1.76 -17.58 -27.19
N GLY A 369 2.06 -16.54 -27.96
CA GLY A 369 1.09 -15.76 -28.76
C GLY A 369 0.20 -14.80 -27.95
N LEU A 370 0.45 -14.64 -26.65
CA LEU A 370 -0.24 -13.69 -25.79
C LEU A 370 0.71 -12.57 -25.33
N ASN A 371 0.12 -11.41 -25.10
CA ASN A 371 0.80 -10.19 -24.68
C ASN A 371 0.11 -9.58 -23.47
N TRP A 372 0.87 -8.82 -22.69
CA TRP A 372 0.29 -7.84 -21.79
C TRP A 372 0.45 -6.45 -22.37
N VAL A 373 -0.57 -5.62 -22.18
CA VAL A 373 -0.62 -4.24 -22.67
C VAL A 373 -0.72 -3.31 -21.46
N GLY A 374 0.40 -2.70 -21.10
CA GLY A 374 0.47 -1.67 -20.07
C GLY A 374 -0.07 -0.33 -20.58
N VAL A 375 -0.99 0.25 -19.83
CA VAL A 375 -1.69 1.49 -20.14
C VAL A 375 -1.19 2.59 -19.21
N GLY A 376 -0.63 3.65 -19.81
CA GLY A 376 -0.26 4.86 -19.11
C GLY A 376 -1.51 5.60 -18.64
N VAL A 377 -1.65 5.76 -17.33
CA VAL A 377 -2.74 6.48 -16.68
C VAL A 377 -2.14 7.73 -16.03
N PRO A 378 -2.30 8.93 -16.64
CA PRO A 378 -1.70 10.15 -16.13
C PRO A 378 -2.02 10.35 -14.64
N VAL A 379 -0.96 10.32 -13.82
CA VAL A 379 -1.02 10.42 -12.36
C VAL A 379 -2.09 9.52 -11.71
N GLY A 380 -2.41 8.38 -12.32
CA GLY A 380 -3.38 7.41 -11.83
C GLY A 380 -4.84 7.84 -11.81
N LYS A 381 -5.25 8.89 -12.52
CA LYS A 381 -6.66 9.31 -12.57
C LYS A 381 -7.36 8.77 -13.83
N LEU A 382 -8.49 8.11 -13.64
CA LEU A 382 -9.35 7.57 -14.71
C LEU A 382 -10.76 8.13 -14.58
N THR A 383 -11.36 8.55 -15.69
CA THR A 383 -12.82 8.75 -15.74
C THR A 383 -13.53 7.40 -15.68
N CYS A 384 -14.81 7.39 -15.29
CA CYS A 384 -15.59 6.14 -15.32
C CYS A 384 -15.76 5.59 -16.75
N ASP A 385 -15.82 6.45 -17.78
CA ASP A 385 -15.89 6.02 -19.18
C ASP A 385 -14.60 5.31 -19.61
N GLN A 386 -13.44 5.84 -19.23
CA GLN A 386 -12.15 5.20 -19.46
C GLN A 386 -12.08 3.84 -18.77
N ALA A 387 -12.48 3.77 -17.49
CA ALA A 387 -12.48 2.53 -16.74
C ALA A 387 -13.41 1.47 -17.36
N THR A 388 -14.60 1.88 -17.79
CA THR A 388 -15.58 1.01 -18.47
C THR A 388 -15.03 0.50 -19.81
N GLY A 389 -14.45 1.37 -20.64
CA GLY A 389 -13.84 0.98 -21.91
C GLY A 389 -12.67 0.03 -21.76
N LEU A 390 -11.83 0.22 -20.73
CA LEU A 390 -10.73 -0.68 -20.40
C LEU A 390 -11.22 -2.04 -19.85
N ALA A 391 -12.27 -2.05 -19.04
CA ALA A 391 -12.90 -3.29 -18.58
C ALA A 391 -13.44 -4.10 -19.77
N ASP A 392 -14.07 -3.42 -20.73
CA ASP A 392 -14.54 -4.06 -21.94
C ASP A 392 -13.40 -4.66 -22.76
N LEU A 393 -12.31 -3.93 -22.97
CA LEU A 393 -11.11 -4.44 -23.62
C LEU A 393 -10.54 -5.68 -22.92
N ALA A 394 -10.43 -5.66 -21.58
CA ALA A 394 -9.95 -6.80 -20.81
C ALA A 394 -10.80 -8.06 -21.07
N ARG A 395 -12.13 -7.89 -21.15
CA ARG A 395 -13.10 -8.96 -21.36
C ARG A 395 -13.14 -9.47 -22.81
N THR A 396 -13.09 -8.58 -23.78
CA THR A 396 -13.28 -8.94 -25.20
C THR A 396 -11.99 -9.31 -25.92
N SER A 397 -10.85 -8.85 -25.41
CA SER A 397 -9.56 -8.92 -26.11
C SER A 397 -8.42 -9.40 -25.22
N GLY A 398 -8.68 -9.76 -23.97
CA GLY A 398 -7.71 -10.28 -23.01
C GLY A 398 -8.23 -11.51 -22.25
N ASP A 399 -7.64 -11.78 -21.09
CA ASP A 399 -8.04 -12.86 -20.17
C ASP A 399 -9.09 -12.45 -19.13
N GLY A 400 -9.65 -11.23 -19.26
CA GLY A 400 -10.64 -10.67 -18.35
C GLY A 400 -10.05 -10.06 -17.07
N ASP A 401 -8.73 -10.03 -16.91
CA ASP A 401 -8.06 -9.39 -15.78
C ASP A 401 -7.66 -7.94 -16.09
N VAL A 402 -7.85 -7.06 -15.11
CA VAL A 402 -7.27 -5.71 -15.05
C VAL A 402 -6.30 -5.67 -13.89
N ARG A 403 -5.02 -5.40 -14.17
CA ARG A 403 -3.94 -5.50 -13.19
C ARG A 403 -3.40 -4.10 -12.87
N LEU A 404 -3.61 -3.64 -11.65
CA LEU A 404 -3.16 -2.34 -11.18
C LEU A 404 -1.69 -2.40 -10.79
N THR A 405 -0.95 -1.31 -11.01
CA THR A 405 0.48 -1.25 -10.69
C THR A 405 0.76 -0.27 -9.55
N VAL A 406 1.91 -0.45 -8.89
CA VAL A 406 2.41 0.50 -7.88
C VAL A 406 2.87 1.83 -8.48
N TRP A 407 2.94 1.90 -9.81
CA TRP A 407 3.27 3.10 -10.61
C TRP A 407 2.02 3.91 -11.01
N GLN A 408 0.86 3.59 -10.41
CA GLN A 408 -0.43 4.21 -10.71
C GLN A 408 -0.94 3.97 -12.14
N ASN A 409 -0.39 2.97 -12.83
CA ASN A 409 -0.81 2.53 -14.15
C ASN A 409 -1.62 1.22 -14.04
N LEU A 410 -2.08 0.69 -15.16
CA LEU A 410 -2.74 -0.61 -15.22
C LEU A 410 -2.30 -1.40 -16.44
N ILE A 411 -2.54 -2.71 -16.40
CA ILE A 411 -2.16 -3.65 -17.45
C ILE A 411 -3.39 -4.49 -17.81
N LEU A 412 -3.60 -4.67 -19.12
CA LEU A 412 -4.52 -5.65 -19.69
C LEU A 412 -3.72 -6.89 -20.08
N SER A 413 -4.06 -8.05 -19.54
CA SER A 413 -3.36 -9.32 -19.82
C SER A 413 -4.11 -10.21 -20.80
N GLY A 414 -3.41 -11.20 -21.34
CA GLY A 414 -3.96 -12.23 -22.20
C GLY A 414 -4.33 -11.76 -23.60
N VAL A 415 -3.72 -10.67 -24.09
CA VAL A 415 -4.04 -10.09 -25.40
C VAL A 415 -3.36 -10.87 -26.52
N PRO A 416 -4.10 -11.53 -27.44
CA PRO A 416 -3.48 -12.27 -28.54
C PRO A 416 -2.71 -11.35 -29.49
N ASP A 417 -1.65 -11.84 -30.11
CA ASP A 417 -0.83 -11.08 -31.09
C ASP A 417 -1.69 -10.33 -32.13
N ALA A 418 -2.68 -11.04 -32.70
CA ALA A 418 -3.57 -10.50 -33.72
C ALA A 418 -4.49 -9.35 -33.23
N ALA A 419 -4.69 -9.22 -31.91
CA ALA A 419 -5.54 -8.21 -31.30
C ALA A 419 -4.78 -6.97 -30.83
N VAL A 420 -3.46 -7.03 -30.69
CA VAL A 420 -2.63 -5.95 -30.09
C VAL A 420 -2.91 -4.58 -30.73
N VAL A 421 -2.84 -4.49 -32.06
CA VAL A 421 -3.02 -3.22 -32.78
C VAL A 421 -4.43 -2.64 -32.54
N ALA A 422 -5.45 -3.50 -32.56
CA ALA A 422 -6.82 -3.08 -32.30
C ALA A 422 -7.02 -2.61 -30.84
N VAL A 423 -6.40 -3.29 -29.87
CA VAL A 423 -6.42 -2.91 -28.46
C VAL A 423 -5.75 -1.55 -28.27
N GLN A 424 -4.57 -1.32 -28.86
CA GLN A 424 -3.88 -0.03 -28.78
C GLN A 424 -4.72 1.12 -29.35
N ALA A 425 -5.34 0.92 -30.52
CA ALA A 425 -6.20 1.93 -31.15
C ALA A 425 -7.44 2.25 -30.28
N ARG A 426 -8.03 1.24 -29.62
CA ARG A 426 -9.15 1.45 -28.69
C ARG A 426 -8.73 2.17 -27.41
N ILE A 427 -7.53 1.90 -26.88
CA ILE A 427 -6.97 2.64 -25.74
C ILE A 427 -6.77 4.11 -26.11
N GLU A 428 -6.23 4.39 -27.30
CA GLU A 428 -6.05 5.74 -27.82
C GLU A 428 -7.39 6.47 -27.97
N ALA A 429 -8.43 5.79 -28.47
CA ALA A 429 -9.79 6.34 -28.57
C ALA A 429 -10.40 6.69 -27.20
N LEU A 430 -9.90 6.12 -26.09
CA LEU A 430 -10.28 6.49 -24.71
C LEU A 430 -9.46 7.68 -24.17
N GLY A 431 -8.57 8.27 -24.97
CA GLY A 431 -7.66 9.34 -24.56
C GLY A 431 -6.54 8.86 -23.63
N LEU A 432 -6.22 7.57 -23.68
CA LEU A 432 -5.12 6.95 -22.94
C LEU A 432 -4.04 6.50 -23.91
N SER A 433 -2.88 6.09 -23.40
CA SER A 433 -1.77 5.67 -24.27
C SER A 433 -1.09 4.40 -23.77
N THR A 434 -0.60 3.61 -24.71
CA THR A 434 0.35 2.51 -24.44
C THR A 434 1.81 2.95 -24.63
N ALA A 435 2.03 4.06 -25.34
CA ALA A 435 3.34 4.71 -25.46
C ALA A 435 3.46 5.83 -24.43
N VAL A 436 4.50 5.78 -23.60
CA VAL A 436 4.80 6.85 -22.63
C VAL A 436 6.24 7.32 -22.81
N THR A 437 6.47 8.59 -22.50
CA THR A 437 7.81 9.15 -22.45
C THR A 437 8.59 8.60 -21.26
N PRO A 438 9.93 8.73 -21.24
CA PRO A 438 10.75 8.37 -20.09
C PRO A 438 10.38 9.06 -18.78
N ILE A 439 9.76 10.25 -18.85
CA ILE A 439 9.26 10.99 -17.69
C ILE A 439 7.91 10.45 -17.24
N ARG A 440 6.95 10.29 -18.17
CA ARG A 440 5.57 9.87 -17.84
C ARG A 440 5.47 8.42 -17.41
N ALA A 441 6.39 7.56 -17.83
CA ALA A 441 6.47 6.17 -17.34
C ALA A 441 6.60 6.10 -15.81
N GLY A 442 7.34 7.04 -15.23
CA GLY A 442 7.70 7.12 -13.82
C GLY A 442 7.09 8.29 -13.04
N LEU A 443 6.11 8.98 -13.63
CA LEU A 443 5.49 10.17 -13.02
C LEU A 443 4.40 9.74 -12.03
N VAL A 444 4.70 9.85 -10.73
CA VAL A 444 3.82 9.40 -9.65
C VAL A 444 3.43 10.59 -8.79
N ALA A 445 2.14 10.77 -8.53
CA ALA A 445 1.64 11.85 -7.68
C ALA A 445 0.56 11.39 -6.71
N CYS A 446 0.70 11.82 -5.45
CA CYS A 446 -0.37 11.65 -4.48
C CYS A 446 -1.54 12.57 -4.82
N THR A 447 -2.63 12.50 -4.04
CA THR A 447 -3.81 13.33 -4.28
C THR A 447 -3.54 14.83 -4.20
N GLY A 448 -2.59 15.26 -3.36
CA GLY A 448 -2.33 16.68 -3.14
C GLY A 448 -3.48 17.38 -2.41
N ASN A 449 -3.39 18.71 -2.33
CA ASN A 449 -4.38 19.53 -1.61
C ASN A 449 -5.76 19.57 -2.29
N ALA A 450 -5.86 19.13 -3.56
CA ALA A 450 -7.12 18.93 -4.27
C ALA A 450 -8.07 17.91 -3.60
N GLY A 451 -7.56 17.04 -2.71
CA GLY A 451 -8.41 16.08 -2.00
C GLY A 451 -7.79 15.46 -0.74
N CYS A 452 -6.74 16.07 -0.20
CA CYS A 452 -6.08 15.60 1.01
C CYS A 452 -5.82 16.78 1.96
N LYS A 453 -6.45 16.75 3.12
CA LYS A 453 -6.30 17.78 4.17
C LYS A 453 -4.89 17.95 4.76
N PHE A 454 -3.97 17.03 4.48
CA PHE A 454 -2.58 17.11 4.96
C PHE A 454 -1.65 17.78 3.96
N ALA A 455 -2.07 17.98 2.72
CA ALA A 455 -1.19 18.41 1.65
C ALA A 455 -1.05 19.94 1.63
N ALA A 456 0.18 20.40 1.41
CA ALA A 456 0.51 21.81 1.20
C ALA A 456 0.38 22.24 -0.27
N SER A 457 0.49 21.29 -1.22
CA SER A 457 0.60 21.60 -2.66
C SER A 457 -0.29 20.71 -3.55
N ASN A 458 -0.65 21.22 -4.73
CA ASN A 458 -1.45 20.51 -5.75
C ASN A 458 -0.61 19.53 -6.59
N THR A 459 -0.30 18.36 -6.02
CA THR A 459 0.67 17.44 -6.62
C THR A 459 0.27 16.83 -7.95
N LYS A 460 -1.00 16.53 -8.20
CA LYS A 460 -1.40 15.90 -9.48
C LYS A 460 -1.25 16.89 -10.64
N GLN A 461 -1.68 18.14 -10.44
CA GLN A 461 -1.54 19.18 -11.45
C GLN A 461 -0.06 19.49 -11.70
N HIS A 462 0.69 19.81 -10.64
CA HIS A 462 2.10 20.18 -10.78
C HIS A 462 2.96 19.05 -11.39
N ALA A 463 2.59 17.78 -11.18
CA ALA A 463 3.29 16.67 -11.82
C ALA A 463 3.13 16.71 -13.36
N LEU A 464 1.94 17.01 -13.85
CA LEU A 464 1.67 17.16 -15.28
C LEU A 464 2.36 18.39 -15.84
N ASP A 465 2.29 19.53 -15.12
CA ASP A 465 2.96 20.77 -15.53
C ASP A 465 4.48 20.59 -15.66
N ILE A 466 5.10 19.86 -14.73
CA ILE A 466 6.53 19.51 -14.80
C ILE A 466 6.81 18.65 -16.04
N ALA A 467 6.02 17.60 -16.26
CA ALA A 467 6.22 16.69 -17.39
C ALA A 467 6.08 17.42 -18.73
N ASP A 468 5.00 18.20 -18.93
CA ASP A 468 4.76 19.00 -20.13
C ASP A 468 5.90 20.00 -20.38
N HIS A 469 6.42 20.61 -19.30
CA HIS A 469 7.51 21.57 -19.40
C HIS A 469 8.83 20.93 -19.85
N VAL A 470 9.23 19.81 -19.25
CA VAL A 470 10.53 19.19 -19.50
C VAL A 470 10.56 18.37 -20.79
N GLU A 471 9.47 17.71 -21.16
CA GLU A 471 9.39 16.89 -22.39
C GLU A 471 9.61 17.74 -23.66
N ALA A 472 9.16 19.00 -23.63
CA ALA A 472 9.36 19.92 -24.74
C ALA A 472 10.80 20.49 -24.83
N ARG A 473 11.64 20.30 -23.79
CA ARG A 473 12.91 21.06 -23.61
C ARG A 473 14.13 20.19 -23.38
N VAL A 474 13.95 18.96 -22.90
CA VAL A 474 15.04 18.07 -22.53
C VAL A 474 14.82 16.70 -23.16
N PRO A 475 15.68 16.27 -24.11
CA PRO A 475 15.55 14.98 -24.79
C PRO A 475 16.09 13.86 -23.89
N ILE A 476 15.35 13.52 -22.84
CA ILE A 476 15.67 12.39 -21.98
C ILE A 476 15.40 11.09 -22.74
N ASP A 477 16.37 10.18 -22.71
CA ASP A 477 16.39 8.87 -23.40
C ASP A 477 16.35 7.68 -22.41
N VAL A 478 16.50 7.93 -21.11
CA VAL A 478 16.41 6.93 -20.03
C VAL A 478 15.28 7.26 -19.05
N PRO A 479 14.61 6.28 -18.43
CA PRO A 479 13.51 6.55 -17.53
C PRO A 479 13.96 7.36 -16.30
N VAL A 480 13.19 8.39 -15.93
CA VAL A 480 13.42 9.20 -14.72
C VAL A 480 12.11 9.29 -13.93
N ASN A 481 12.11 8.76 -12.71
CA ASN A 481 10.94 8.69 -11.85
C ASN A 481 10.81 9.99 -11.07
N ILE A 482 9.74 10.73 -11.34
CA ILE A 482 9.44 11.99 -10.66
C ILE A 482 8.24 11.77 -9.75
N HIS A 483 8.46 11.86 -8.44
CA HIS A 483 7.48 11.49 -7.42
C HIS A 483 7.06 12.69 -6.59
N LEU A 484 5.79 13.11 -6.70
CA LEU A 484 5.24 14.27 -5.99
C LEU A 484 4.34 13.83 -4.83
N THR A 485 4.69 14.22 -3.60
CA THR A 485 3.81 14.09 -2.43
C THR A 485 3.54 15.43 -1.79
N GLY A 486 2.28 15.79 -1.54
CA GLY A 486 1.94 17.09 -0.98
C GLY A 486 2.35 17.32 0.49
N CYS A 487 2.94 16.33 1.16
CA CYS A 487 3.42 16.44 2.54
C CYS A 487 4.46 15.35 2.87
N HIS A 488 4.98 15.38 4.10
CA HIS A 488 6.00 14.45 4.61
C HIS A 488 5.58 12.96 4.67
N HIS A 489 4.30 12.61 4.53
CA HIS A 489 3.84 11.21 4.68
C HIS A 489 4.26 10.25 3.53
N SER A 490 4.86 10.77 2.46
CA SER A 490 5.40 10.00 1.33
C SER A 490 4.41 9.02 0.68
N CYS A 491 3.16 9.44 0.46
CA CYS A 491 2.15 8.60 -0.20
C CYS A 491 2.50 8.23 -1.65
N ALA A 492 3.21 9.11 -2.37
CA ALA A 492 3.77 8.83 -3.70
C ALA A 492 5.21 8.28 -3.64
N GLN A 493 5.71 7.97 -2.43
CA GLN A 493 7.04 7.43 -2.20
C GLN A 493 8.16 8.32 -2.76
N HIS A 494 8.13 9.63 -2.46
CA HIS A 494 9.09 10.61 -3.01
C HIS A 494 10.55 10.31 -2.68
N TYR A 495 10.84 9.57 -1.60
CA TYR A 495 12.22 9.21 -1.25
C TYR A 495 12.84 8.11 -2.10
N ILE A 496 12.04 7.38 -2.89
CA ILE A 496 12.56 6.34 -3.81
C ILE A 496 12.41 6.74 -5.28
N GLY A 497 11.95 7.97 -5.56
CA GLY A 497 12.00 8.53 -6.90
C GLY A 497 13.40 9.05 -7.21
N ASP A 498 13.76 9.06 -8.49
CA ASP A 498 14.98 9.73 -8.96
C ASP A 498 14.97 11.20 -8.54
N ILE A 499 13.80 11.85 -8.68
CA ILE A 499 13.49 13.20 -8.23
C ILE A 499 12.21 13.14 -7.39
N GLY A 500 12.33 13.39 -6.09
CA GLY A 500 11.21 13.46 -5.17
C GLY A 500 10.86 14.91 -4.83
N LEU A 501 9.57 15.25 -4.86
CA LEU A 501 9.09 16.57 -4.45
C LEU A 501 8.13 16.43 -3.26
N ILE A 502 8.39 17.20 -2.20
CA ILE A 502 7.69 17.16 -0.92
C ILE A 502 6.99 18.50 -0.72
N GLY A 503 5.66 18.50 -0.74
CA GLY A 503 4.87 19.73 -0.65
C GLY A 503 5.18 20.51 0.62
N ALA A 504 5.50 21.79 0.44
CA ALA A 504 5.88 22.73 1.48
C ALA A 504 5.15 24.08 1.27
N ARG A 505 5.07 24.88 2.34
CA ARG A 505 4.62 26.27 2.28
C ARG A 505 5.86 27.16 2.15
N VAL A 506 5.95 27.91 1.05
CA VAL A 506 7.12 28.73 0.71
C VAL A 506 6.85 30.18 1.06
N PRO A 507 7.61 30.81 1.98
CA PRO A 507 7.47 32.22 2.29
C PRO A 507 7.77 33.10 1.06
N ILE A 508 6.99 34.15 0.85
CA ILE A 508 7.18 35.09 -0.27
C ILE A 508 7.51 36.53 0.18
N ASN A 509 7.35 36.82 1.46
CA ASN A 509 7.66 38.12 2.06
C ASN A 509 7.99 37.94 3.56
N GLU A 510 8.45 39.03 4.19
CA GLU A 510 8.75 39.06 5.63
C GLU A 510 7.47 39.05 6.50
N ASP A 511 6.32 39.40 5.91
CA ASP A 511 5.01 39.43 6.58
C ASP A 511 4.44 38.02 6.85
N GLY A 512 5.09 36.97 6.33
CA GLY A 512 4.73 35.58 6.57
C GLY A 512 3.74 34.98 5.58
N ASP A 513 3.45 35.67 4.46
CA ASP A 513 2.64 35.09 3.39
C ASP A 513 3.38 33.92 2.76
N THR A 514 2.62 32.87 2.43
CA THR A 514 3.18 31.65 1.81
C THR A 514 2.43 31.25 0.56
N VAL A 515 3.18 30.67 -0.39
CA VAL A 515 2.64 30.02 -1.59
C VAL A 515 2.90 28.52 -1.55
N GLU A 516 2.30 27.79 -2.48
CA GLU A 516 2.61 26.37 -2.68
C GLU A 516 4.03 26.20 -3.19
N GLY A 517 4.71 25.17 -2.70
CA GLY A 517 6.01 24.79 -3.23
C GLY A 517 6.45 23.42 -2.73
N TYR A 518 7.75 23.17 -2.83
CA TYR A 518 8.34 21.86 -2.62
C TYR A 518 9.73 21.94 -2.02
N ASP A 519 10.03 21.01 -1.12
CA ASP A 519 11.39 20.54 -0.88
C ASP A 519 11.68 19.43 -1.89
N ILE A 520 12.89 19.42 -2.48
CA ILE A 520 13.27 18.52 -3.57
C ILE A 520 14.41 17.61 -3.10
N VAL A 521 14.22 16.31 -3.26
CA VAL A 521 15.20 15.26 -2.97
C VAL A 521 15.60 14.53 -4.26
N VAL A 522 16.82 14.00 -4.31
CA VAL A 522 17.37 13.31 -5.49
C VAL A 522 18.12 12.04 -5.13
N GLY A 523 18.24 11.13 -6.11
CA GLY A 523 19.05 9.90 -5.98
C GLY A 523 18.37 8.77 -5.20
N GLY A 524 17.05 8.85 -5.03
CA GLY A 524 16.25 7.73 -4.52
C GLY A 524 16.14 6.61 -5.56
N GLY A 525 15.86 5.39 -5.09
CA GLY A 525 15.66 4.23 -5.97
C GLY A 525 15.07 3.03 -5.25
N PHE A 526 14.89 1.95 -5.98
CA PHE A 526 14.21 0.72 -5.56
C PHE A 526 14.87 -0.51 -6.21
N ALA A 527 14.46 -1.72 -5.83
CA ALA A 527 14.99 -2.98 -6.34
C ALA A 527 16.53 -3.04 -6.19
N GLU A 528 17.26 -3.41 -7.25
CA GLU A 528 18.72 -3.50 -7.26
C GLU A 528 19.43 -2.17 -6.88
N ASN A 529 18.75 -1.03 -6.99
CA ASN A 529 19.28 0.29 -6.67
C ASN A 529 18.54 0.95 -5.48
N ALA A 530 17.97 0.14 -4.58
CA ALA A 530 17.22 0.61 -3.42
C ALA A 530 18.02 1.61 -2.56
N ARG A 531 17.55 2.86 -2.50
CA ARG A 531 18.21 3.96 -1.77
C ARG A 531 17.19 5.05 -1.41
N ILE A 532 17.40 5.67 -0.25
CA ILE A 532 16.66 6.88 0.16
C ILE A 532 17.31 8.11 -0.47
N GLY A 533 16.50 8.92 -1.16
CA GLY A 533 16.90 10.18 -1.77
C GLY A 533 17.40 11.20 -0.75
N ARG A 534 18.32 12.06 -1.19
CA ARG A 534 18.98 13.10 -0.39
C ARG A 534 18.40 14.47 -0.71
N SER A 535 18.26 15.32 0.30
CA SER A 535 17.79 16.70 0.10
C SER A 535 18.75 17.47 -0.80
N LEU A 536 18.21 18.10 -1.84
CA LEU A 536 18.95 18.99 -2.74
C LEU A 536 18.52 20.45 -2.53
N TRP A 537 17.22 20.72 -2.56
CA TRP A 537 16.68 22.06 -2.36
C TRP A 537 15.52 22.07 -1.38
N THR A 538 15.33 23.19 -0.71
CA THR A 538 14.18 23.46 0.16
C THR A 538 13.45 24.70 -0.31
N ALA A 539 12.15 24.76 -0.05
CA ALA A 539 11.31 25.92 -0.31
C ALA A 539 11.32 26.43 -1.78
N VAL A 540 11.32 25.51 -2.75
CA VAL A 540 11.17 25.83 -4.18
C VAL A 540 9.70 26.13 -4.48
N LYS A 541 9.38 27.32 -4.99
CA LYS A 541 7.99 27.67 -5.36
C LYS A 541 7.47 26.69 -6.41
N ALA A 542 6.18 26.35 -6.35
CA ALA A 542 5.57 25.43 -7.30
C ALA A 542 5.72 25.91 -8.76
N THR A 543 5.65 27.23 -8.99
CA THR A 543 5.86 27.86 -10.30
C THR A 543 7.29 27.74 -10.84
N ASP A 544 8.27 27.50 -9.96
CA ASP A 544 9.67 27.38 -10.31
C ASP A 544 10.12 25.92 -10.40
N ALA A 545 9.35 24.98 -9.85
CA ALA A 545 9.66 23.56 -9.84
C ALA A 545 9.90 22.98 -11.26
N PRO A 546 9.11 23.30 -12.31
CA PRO A 546 9.39 22.83 -13.67
C PRO A 546 10.79 23.23 -14.17
N ARG A 547 11.22 24.47 -13.92
CA ARG A 547 12.55 24.97 -14.32
C ARG A 547 13.68 24.31 -13.53
N HIS A 548 13.47 24.03 -12.24
CA HIS A 548 14.46 23.32 -11.43
C HIS A 548 14.66 21.88 -11.93
N VAL A 549 13.57 21.18 -12.27
CA VAL A 549 13.64 19.84 -12.85
C VAL A 549 14.32 19.89 -14.22
N GLU A 550 13.97 20.86 -15.09
CA GLU A 550 14.64 21.06 -16.38
C GLU A 550 16.16 21.24 -16.22
N ALA A 551 16.58 22.13 -15.33
CA ALA A 551 17.99 22.42 -15.08
C ALA A 551 18.75 21.18 -14.58
N LEU A 552 18.12 20.41 -13.68
CA LEU A 552 18.69 19.17 -13.14
C LEU A 552 18.85 18.09 -14.22
N LEU A 553 17.84 17.93 -15.08
CA LEU A 553 17.88 16.99 -16.21
C LEU A 553 18.91 17.39 -17.27
N LYS A 554 19.06 18.69 -17.54
CA LYS A 554 20.11 19.22 -18.44
C LYS A 554 21.51 18.96 -17.89
N ALA A 555 21.74 19.21 -16.60
CA ALA A 555 23.00 18.92 -15.95
C ALA A 555 23.33 17.41 -16.01
N TYR A 556 22.34 16.55 -15.78
CA TYR A 556 22.49 15.11 -15.96
C TYR A 556 22.96 14.75 -17.37
N LEU A 557 22.26 15.21 -18.43
CA LEU A 557 22.65 14.89 -19.80
C LEU A 557 24.03 15.45 -20.20
N ALA A 558 24.39 16.62 -19.70
CA ALA A 558 25.68 17.26 -19.99
C ALA A 558 26.87 16.59 -19.30
N HIS A 559 26.64 16.00 -18.12
CA HIS A 559 27.70 15.48 -17.27
C HIS A 559 27.67 13.97 -17.05
N ARG A 560 26.70 13.25 -17.64
CA ARG A 560 26.70 11.78 -17.63
C ARG A 560 27.92 11.24 -18.37
N THR A 561 28.52 10.20 -17.79
CA THR A 561 29.71 9.51 -18.27
C THR A 561 29.44 8.63 -19.49
N GLY A 562 28.18 8.27 -19.75
CA GLY A 562 27.75 7.49 -20.91
C GLY A 562 26.23 7.48 -21.05
N ALA A 563 25.73 6.95 -22.18
CA ALA A 563 24.30 6.87 -22.47
C ALA A 563 23.54 5.96 -21.48
N ASP A 564 24.22 4.94 -20.95
CA ASP A 564 23.62 3.96 -20.04
C ASP A 564 23.66 4.39 -18.56
N GLU A 565 24.35 5.49 -18.21
CA GLU A 565 24.38 5.98 -16.83
C GLU A 565 22.99 6.50 -16.45
N SER A 566 22.32 5.86 -15.49
CA SER A 566 21.02 6.32 -15.00
C SER A 566 21.10 7.67 -14.28
N PHE A 567 19.98 8.38 -14.22
CA PHE A 567 19.89 9.62 -13.44
C PHE A 567 20.26 9.41 -11.97
N GLN A 568 19.83 8.30 -11.38
CA GLN A 568 20.19 7.96 -10.00
C GLN A 568 21.71 7.78 -9.85
N ALA A 569 22.36 7.02 -10.74
CA ALA A 569 23.81 6.79 -10.67
C ALA A 569 24.58 8.12 -10.76
N PHE A 570 24.17 8.99 -11.69
CA PHE A 570 24.71 10.34 -11.82
C PHE A 570 24.56 11.16 -10.54
N THR A 571 23.35 11.22 -9.96
CA THR A 571 23.13 12.01 -8.75
C THR A 571 23.80 11.41 -7.52
N VAL A 572 23.95 10.08 -7.43
CA VAL A 572 24.61 9.40 -6.31
C VAL A 572 26.11 9.63 -6.30
N ARG A 573 26.78 9.70 -7.45
CA ARG A 573 28.24 9.90 -7.51
C ARG A 573 28.70 11.34 -7.24
N HIS A 574 27.77 12.30 -7.15
CA HIS A 574 28.07 13.68 -6.78
C HIS A 574 27.63 13.96 -5.34
N GLU A 575 28.46 14.69 -4.60
CA GLU A 575 28.01 15.33 -3.36
C GLU A 575 26.95 16.40 -3.65
N ILE A 576 26.07 16.68 -2.69
CA ILE A 576 24.90 17.54 -2.91
C ILE A 576 25.32 18.95 -3.32
N GLU A 577 26.34 19.51 -2.68
CA GLU A 577 26.85 20.84 -2.98
C GLU A 577 27.48 20.90 -4.39
N ALA A 578 28.16 19.83 -4.81
CA ALA A 578 28.73 19.72 -6.14
C ALA A 578 27.64 19.59 -7.21
N LEU A 579 26.62 18.78 -6.93
CA LEU A 579 25.46 18.62 -7.82
C LEU A 579 24.71 19.96 -7.97
N ASP A 580 24.48 20.67 -6.87
CA ASP A 580 23.85 21.99 -6.91
C ASP A 580 24.66 22.97 -7.77
N ALA A 581 25.97 23.04 -7.56
CA ALA A 581 26.86 23.92 -8.34
C ALA A 581 26.83 23.64 -9.86
N LEU A 582 26.62 22.38 -10.28
CA LEU A 582 26.43 22.02 -11.69
C LEU A 582 25.13 22.56 -12.28
N VAL A 583 24.08 22.70 -11.46
CA VAL A 583 22.72 23.05 -11.89
C VAL A 583 22.47 24.56 -11.85
N GLN A 584 23.06 25.28 -10.88
CA GLN A 584 22.85 26.72 -10.65
C GLN A 584 22.99 27.60 -11.90
N PRO A 585 23.99 27.41 -12.80
CA PRO A 585 24.10 28.22 -14.01
C PRO A 585 22.87 28.13 -14.92
N SER A 586 22.28 26.93 -15.05
CA SER A 586 21.07 26.73 -15.84
C SER A 586 19.85 27.41 -15.20
N ILE A 587 19.74 27.35 -13.87
CA ILE A 587 18.65 28.04 -13.14
C ILE A 587 18.77 29.56 -13.31
N ALA A 588 19.97 30.13 -13.19
CA ALA A 588 20.19 31.57 -13.34
C ALA A 588 19.73 32.09 -14.71
N VAL A 589 20.15 31.41 -15.80
CA VAL A 589 19.75 31.76 -17.17
C VAL A 589 18.23 31.70 -17.35
N MET A 590 17.56 30.69 -16.77
CA MET A 590 16.11 30.56 -16.89
C MET A 590 15.33 31.60 -16.08
N ARG A 591 15.91 32.11 -14.98
CA ARG A 591 15.33 33.21 -14.20
C ARG A 591 15.41 34.52 -14.96
N GLU A 592 16.57 34.84 -15.52
CA GLU A 592 16.76 36.04 -16.35
C GLU A 592 15.84 36.06 -17.57
N ALA A 593 15.53 34.91 -18.17
CA ALA A 593 14.62 34.82 -19.31
C ALA A 593 13.13 34.94 -18.95
N ALA A 594 12.78 34.84 -17.65
CA ALA A 594 11.40 34.92 -17.16
C ALA A 594 11.03 36.30 -16.57
N GLU A 595 12.02 37.12 -16.27
CA GLU A 595 11.92 38.54 -15.88
C GLU A 595 11.92 39.43 -17.15
#